data_AF-A0A1F8TC61-F1
#
_entry.id   AF-A0A1F8TC61-F1
#
_cell.length_a   1.000
_cell.length_b   1.000
_cell.length_c   1.000
_cell.angle_alpha   90.00
_cell.angle_beta   90.00
_cell.angle_gamma   90.00
#
_symmetry.space_group_name_H-M   'P 1'
#
loop_
_entity.id
_entity.type
_entity.pdbx_description
1 polymer ?
#
loop_
_entity_poly.entity_id
_entity_poly.type
_entity_poly.pdbx_seq_one_letter_code
_entity_poly.pdbx_strand_id
1 'polypeptide(L)'
;MLQAVSDRRVEPIVTWELADELSRVLRRPKLERYRISQANIAAVLALVAPLLPTVELDVAPRDPDDAPVVAAAIDGGADAIVTGDADLLEDAALRAALGARGIRVLTPRDLLELLR
;
A
#
# COMPACT_ATOMS: atom_id res chain seq x y z
N MET A 1 -7.28 -4.51 -9.46
CA MET A 1 -6.45 -3.56 -8.69
C MET A 1 -6.01 -2.42 -9.58
N LEU A 2 -5.07 -2.63 -10.51
CA LEU A 2 -4.61 -1.59 -11.44
C LEU A 2 -5.73 -0.92 -12.24
N GLN A 3 -6.69 -1.69 -12.75
CA GLN A 3 -7.85 -1.12 -13.45
C GLN A 3 -8.72 -0.25 -12.53
N ALA A 4 -8.91 -0.63 -11.27
CA ALA A 4 -9.71 0.15 -10.32
C ALA A 4 -9.03 1.49 -9.97
N VAL A 5 -7.69 1.51 -9.86
CA VAL A 5 -6.92 2.75 -9.72
C VAL A 5 -7.01 3.59 -11.00
N SER A 6 -6.84 2.99 -12.18
CA SER A 6 -6.95 3.69 -13.46
C SER A 6 -8.34 4.30 -13.69
N ASP A 7 -9.39 3.60 -13.26
CA ASP A 7 -10.79 4.05 -13.35
C ASP A 7 -11.17 5.02 -12.22
N ARG A 8 -10.21 5.39 -11.35
CA ARG A 8 -10.41 6.25 -10.16
C ARG A 8 -11.47 5.73 -9.18
N ARG A 9 -11.68 4.42 -9.14
CA ARG A 9 -12.54 3.74 -8.14
C ARG A 9 -11.81 3.53 -6.81
N VAL A 10 -10.48 3.65 -6.81
CA VAL A 10 -9.62 3.58 -5.64
C VAL A 10 -8.55 4.66 -5.77
N GLU A 11 -8.33 5.42 -4.71
CA GLU A 11 -7.21 6.36 -4.59
C GLU A 11 -6.08 5.68 -3.80
N PRO A 12 -4.90 5.43 -4.43
CA PRO A 12 -3.81 4.77 -3.76
C PRO A 12 -3.04 5.74 -2.85
N ILE A 13 -2.60 5.25 -1.69
CA ILE A 13 -1.69 5.93 -0.77
C ILE A 13 -0.47 5.03 -0.59
N VAL A 14 0.75 5.54 -0.78
CA VAL A 14 1.98 4.79 -0.44
C VAL A 14 3.10 5.71 0.08
N THR A 15 4.21 5.09 0.49
CA THR A 15 5.41 5.72 1.01
C THR A 15 6.54 5.87 -0.03
N TRP A 16 7.54 6.67 0.31
CA TRP A 16 8.75 6.88 -0.51
C TRP A 16 9.64 5.64 -0.60
N GLU A 17 9.74 4.89 0.48
CA GLU A 17 10.45 3.62 0.54
C GLU A 17 9.81 2.62 -0.42
N LEU A 18 8.47 2.56 -0.43
CA LEU A 18 7.73 1.69 -1.34
C LEU A 18 7.91 2.13 -2.79
N ALA A 19 7.88 3.44 -3.08
CA ALA A 19 8.13 3.96 -4.41
C ALA A 19 9.56 3.63 -4.90
N ASP A 20 10.57 3.85 -4.06
CA ASP A 20 11.95 3.53 -4.40
C ASP A 20 12.16 2.02 -4.62
N GLU A 21 11.62 1.19 -3.72
CA GLU A 21 11.64 -0.26 -3.85
C GLU A 21 10.94 -0.70 -5.13
N LEU A 22 9.74 -0.20 -5.41
CA LEU A 22 8.99 -0.54 -6.61
C LEU A 22 9.81 -0.17 -7.86
N SER A 23 10.49 0.97 -7.85
CA SER A 23 11.39 1.39 -8.93
C SER A 23 12.57 0.44 -9.12
N ARG A 24 13.12 -0.13 -8.04
CA ARG A 24 14.21 -1.12 -8.07
C ARG A 24 13.71 -2.49 -8.51
N VAL A 25 12.57 -2.93 -7.98
CA VAL A 25 11.93 -4.22 -8.29
C VAL A 25 11.56 -4.28 -9.75
N LEU A 26 10.92 -3.24 -10.29
CA LEU A 26 10.43 -3.19 -11.67
C LEU A 26 11.57 -3.21 -12.72
N ARG A 27 12.82 -2.92 -12.31
CA ARG A 27 14.02 -3.04 -13.15
C ARG A 27 14.70 -4.42 -13.07
N ARG A 28 14.22 -5.36 -12.24
CA ARG A 28 14.85 -6.68 -12.09
C ARG A 28 14.67 -7.53 -13.37
N PRO A 29 15.70 -8.26 -13.84
CA PRO A 29 15.64 -9.05 -15.08
C PRO A 29 14.47 -10.04 -15.15
N LYS A 30 14.12 -10.65 -14.00
CA LYS A 30 12.99 -11.59 -13.89
C LYS A 30 11.63 -10.99 -14.27
N LEU A 31 11.50 -9.66 -14.24
CA LEU A 31 10.28 -8.95 -14.60
C LEU A 31 10.27 -8.44 -16.05
N GLU A 32 11.38 -8.52 -16.79
CA GLU A 32 11.45 -8.13 -18.21
C GLU A 32 10.44 -8.90 -19.07
N ARG A 33 10.12 -10.14 -18.68
CA ARG A 33 9.10 -10.97 -19.34
C ARG A 33 7.71 -10.31 -19.40
N TYR A 34 7.43 -9.39 -18.49
CA TYR A 34 6.16 -8.66 -18.43
C TYR A 34 6.16 -7.39 -19.28
N ARG A 35 7.30 -7.00 -19.87
CA ARG A 35 7.46 -5.85 -20.78
C ARG A 35 6.82 -4.57 -20.24
N ILE A 36 6.94 -4.34 -18.93
CA ILE A 36 6.41 -3.14 -18.29
C ILE A 36 7.26 -1.96 -18.77
N SER A 37 6.64 -0.99 -19.45
CA SER A 37 7.38 0.17 -19.95
C SER A 37 7.87 1.05 -18.79
N GLN A 38 9.02 1.70 -18.95
CA GLN A 38 9.50 2.68 -17.97
C GLN A 38 8.48 3.81 -17.73
N ALA A 39 7.67 4.14 -18.75
CA ALA A 39 6.57 5.09 -18.64
C ALA A 39 5.45 4.58 -17.70
N ASN A 40 5.09 3.30 -17.75
CA ASN A 40 4.12 2.71 -16.83
C ASN A 40 4.66 2.62 -15.41
N ILE A 41 5.95 2.30 -15.25
CA ILE A 41 6.64 2.31 -13.96
C ILE A 41 6.58 3.73 -13.36
N ALA A 42 6.95 4.75 -14.15
CA ALA A 42 6.91 6.14 -13.74
C ALA A 42 5.49 6.63 -13.44
N ALA A 43 4.48 6.22 -14.22
CA ALA A 43 3.09 6.59 -13.97
C ALA A 43 2.55 6.00 -12.68
N VAL A 44 2.91 4.75 -12.36
CA VAL A 44 2.64 4.15 -11.06
C VAL A 44 3.35 4.98 -10.00
N LEU A 45 4.67 5.16 -10.05
CA LEU A 45 5.44 5.91 -9.05
C LEU A 45 4.93 7.36 -8.82
N ALA A 46 4.47 8.04 -9.87
CA ALA A 46 3.92 9.39 -9.79
C ALA A 46 2.53 9.45 -9.14
N LEU A 47 1.70 8.42 -9.32
CA LEU A 47 0.40 8.31 -8.62
C LEU A 47 0.55 8.18 -7.11
N VAL A 48 1.72 7.73 -6.66
CA VAL A 48 1.93 7.33 -5.27
C VAL A 48 2.81 8.27 -4.45
N ALA A 49 3.42 9.27 -5.09
CA ALA A 49 4.26 10.27 -4.46
C ALA A 49 3.65 11.24 -3.41
N PRO A 50 2.35 11.56 -3.37
CA PRO A 50 1.91 12.75 -2.62
C PRO A 50 1.75 12.71 -1.08
N LEU A 51 2.06 11.66 -0.31
CA LEU A 51 1.64 11.63 1.10
C LEU A 51 2.76 11.18 2.06
N LEU A 52 3.42 12.18 2.69
CA LEU A 52 4.43 11.96 3.73
C LEU A 52 4.17 12.82 4.96
N PRO A 53 3.74 12.18 6.04
CA PRO A 53 4.05 12.62 7.39
C PRO A 53 4.79 11.55 8.18
N THR A 54 5.63 12.03 9.09
CA THR A 54 6.32 11.20 10.09
C THR A 54 5.38 11.06 11.29
N VAL A 55 4.90 9.86 11.58
CA VAL A 55 3.93 9.62 12.67
C VAL A 55 4.53 8.71 13.71
N GLU A 56 4.34 9.06 14.98
CA GLU A 56 4.54 8.11 16.08
C GLU A 56 3.32 7.17 16.13
N LEU A 57 3.55 5.89 15.85
CA LEU A 57 2.50 4.88 15.93
C LEU A 57 2.26 4.51 17.39
N ASP A 58 1.03 4.68 17.88
CA ASP A 58 0.60 4.17 19.20
C ASP A 58 0.70 2.64 19.29
N VAL A 59 0.66 1.95 18.15
CA VAL A 59 0.79 0.50 18.03
C VAL A 59 1.79 0.19 16.92
N ALA A 60 2.94 -0.35 17.32
CA ALA A 60 3.94 -0.81 16.38
C ALA A 60 3.47 -2.09 15.67
N PRO A 61 3.63 -2.20 14.34
CA PRO A 61 3.44 -3.47 13.63
C PRO A 61 4.41 -4.53 14.11
N ARG A 62 4.07 -5.81 13.89
CA ARG A 62 4.96 -6.95 14.16
C ARG A 62 6.31 -6.84 13.45
N ASP A 63 6.31 -6.47 12.18
CA ASP A 63 7.52 -6.14 11.44
C ASP A 63 7.75 -4.61 11.49
N PRO A 64 8.85 -4.13 12.09
CA PRO A 64 9.19 -2.71 12.09
C PRO A 64 9.27 -2.07 10.70
N ASP A 65 9.57 -2.84 9.66
CA ASP A 65 9.66 -2.34 8.28
C ASP A 65 8.29 -1.94 7.71
N ASP A 66 7.18 -2.37 8.34
CA ASP A 66 5.82 -1.98 7.98
C ASP A 66 5.38 -0.63 8.57
N ALA A 67 6.13 -0.07 9.52
CA ALA A 67 5.74 1.16 10.21
C ALA A 67 5.44 2.34 9.26
N PRO A 68 6.22 2.56 8.17
CA PRO A 68 5.89 3.60 7.20
C PRO A 68 4.53 3.41 6.52
N VAL A 69 4.15 2.16 6.20
CA VAL A 69 2.88 1.84 5.53
C VAL A 69 1.70 2.16 6.46
N VAL A 70 1.81 1.79 7.73
CA VAL A 70 0.79 2.07 8.74
C VAL A 70 0.66 3.58 8.97
N ALA A 71 1.77 4.30 9.09
CA ALA A 71 1.77 5.76 9.28
C ALA A 71 1.10 6.48 8.10
N ALA A 72 1.42 6.09 6.86
CA ALA A 72 0.79 6.67 5.68
C ALA A 72 -0.72 6.41 5.61
N ALA A 73 -1.18 5.23 6.04
CA ALA A 73 -2.60 4.92 6.06
C ALA A 73 -3.36 5.77 7.08
N ILE A 74 -2.79 5.97 8.27
CA ILE A 74 -3.40 6.77 9.33
C ILE A 74 -3.51 8.24 8.91
N ASP A 75 -2.41 8.85 8.51
CA ASP A 75 -2.40 10.29 8.23
C ASP A 75 -2.99 10.63 6.85
N GLY A 76 -2.87 9.72 5.89
CA GLY A 76 -3.53 9.84 4.60
C GLY A 76 -5.05 9.64 4.68
N GLY A 77 -5.60 9.27 5.84
CA GLY A 77 -7.03 9.02 6.01
C GLY A 77 -7.52 7.85 5.16
N ALA A 78 -6.70 6.80 5.01
CA ALA A 78 -7.00 5.68 4.13
C ALA A 78 -8.21 4.87 4.63
N ASP A 79 -9.10 4.47 3.72
CA ASP A 79 -10.18 3.54 4.06
C ASP A 79 -9.67 2.11 4.32
N ALA A 80 -8.51 1.76 3.74
CA ALA A 80 -7.90 0.45 3.90
C ALA A 80 -6.40 0.41 3.55
N ILE A 81 -5.66 -0.46 4.23
CA ILE A 81 -4.39 -1.03 3.80
C ILE A 81 -4.68 -2.30 3.01
N VAL A 82 -4.11 -2.42 1.81
CA VAL A 82 -4.29 -3.59 0.94
C VAL A 82 -2.96 -4.29 0.77
N THR A 83 -2.82 -5.49 1.35
CA THR A 83 -1.54 -6.20 1.40
C THR A 83 -1.71 -7.71 1.23
N GLY A 84 -0.67 -8.37 0.75
CA GLY A 84 -0.52 -9.82 0.77
C GLY A 84 0.38 -10.31 1.90
N ASP A 85 0.89 -9.41 2.73
CA ASP A 85 1.82 -9.71 3.82
C ASP A 85 1.09 -10.33 5.02
N ALA A 86 1.56 -11.49 5.48
CA ALA A 86 0.99 -12.19 6.60
C ALA A 86 1.20 -11.44 7.91
N ASP A 87 2.31 -10.71 8.08
CA ASP A 87 2.59 -9.99 9.32
C ASP A 87 1.57 -8.88 9.56
N LEU A 88 1.17 -8.15 8.52
CA LEU A 88 0.07 -7.17 8.59
C LEU A 88 -1.31 -7.83 8.66
N LEU A 89 -1.55 -8.91 7.90
CA LEU A 89 -2.86 -9.57 7.87
C LEU A 89 -3.18 -10.31 9.17
N GLU A 90 -2.19 -10.82 9.89
CA GLU A 90 -2.36 -11.64 11.08
C GLU A 90 -2.08 -10.88 12.39
N ASP A 91 -1.65 -9.62 12.32
CA ASP A 91 -1.48 -8.76 13.49
C ASP A 91 -2.83 -8.24 14.03
N ALA A 92 -3.44 -9.06 14.90
CA ALA A 92 -4.71 -8.73 15.53
C ALA A 92 -4.71 -7.41 16.32
N ALA A 93 -3.59 -7.05 16.96
CA ALA A 93 -3.51 -5.82 17.76
C ALA A 93 -3.48 -4.59 16.84
N LEU A 94 -2.63 -4.62 15.82
CA LEU A 94 -2.57 -3.57 14.81
C LEU A 94 -3.91 -3.42 14.07
N ARG A 95 -4.51 -4.54 13.65
CA ARG A 95 -5.80 -4.52 12.94
C ARG A 95 -6.93 -3.95 13.79
N ALA A 96 -6.95 -4.24 15.10
CA ALA A 96 -7.91 -3.64 16.01
C ALA A 96 -7.68 -2.12 16.16
N ALA A 97 -6.42 -1.69 16.28
CA ALA A 97 -6.06 -0.28 16.41
C ALA A 97 -6.37 0.54 15.13
N LEU A 98 -6.15 -0.05 13.96
CA LEU A 98 -6.54 0.50 12.66
C LEU A 98 -8.05 0.52 12.49
N GLY A 99 -8.74 -0.56 12.87
CA GLY A 99 -10.20 -0.64 12.81
C GLY A 99 -10.91 0.39 13.68
N ALA A 100 -10.37 0.70 14.86
CA ALA A 100 -10.87 1.78 15.72
C ALA A 100 -10.76 3.17 15.07
N ARG A 101 -9.87 3.32 14.08
CA ARG A 101 -9.68 4.53 13.25
C ARG A 101 -10.44 4.47 11.92
N GLY A 102 -11.23 3.42 11.70
CA GLY A 102 -11.98 3.20 10.45
C GLY A 102 -11.16 2.57 9.31
N ILE A 103 -9.91 2.19 9.56
CA ILE A 103 -8.99 1.67 8.55
C ILE A 103 -9.03 0.14 8.54
N ARG A 104 -9.33 -0.45 7.38
CA ARG A 104 -9.38 -1.92 7.22
C ARG A 104 -8.03 -2.46 6.75
N VAL A 105 -7.67 -3.68 7.13
CA VAL A 105 -6.57 -4.42 6.50
C VAL A 105 -7.16 -5.55 5.67
N LEU A 106 -6.93 -5.50 4.35
CA LEU A 106 -7.58 -6.33 3.35
C LEU A 106 -6.55 -7.02 2.46
N THR A 107 -6.90 -8.19 1.94
CA THR A 107 -6.17 -8.74 0.80
C THR A 107 -6.58 -8.04 -0.50
N PRO A 108 -5.77 -8.10 -1.57
CA PRO A 108 -6.18 -7.63 -2.89
C PRO A 108 -7.47 -8.29 -3.40
N ARG A 109 -7.74 -9.54 -3.00
CA ARG A 109 -8.97 -10.24 -3.34
C ARG A 109 -10.17 -9.61 -2.64
N ASP A 110 -10.08 -9.39 -1.33
CA ASP A 110 -11.19 -8.84 -0.53
C ASP A 110 -11.59 -7.46 -1.03
N LEU A 111 -10.61 -6.60 -1.35
CA LEU A 111 -10.89 -5.30 -1.95
C LEU A 111 -11.66 -5.44 -3.27
N LEU A 112 -11.26 -6.38 -4.14
CA LEU A 112 -11.94 -6.54 -5.43
C LEU A 112 -13.36 -7.06 -5.29
N GLU A 113 -13.66 -7.85 -4.26
CA GLU A 113 -15.01 -8.30 -3.96
C GLU A 113 -15.89 -7.15 -3.45
N LEU A 114 -15.33 -6.21 -2.67
CA LEU A 114 -16.02 -5.01 -2.21
C LEU A 114 -16.33 -3.99 -3.32
N LEU A 115 -15.58 -4.03 -4.43
CA LEU A 115 -15.72 -3.10 -5.56
C LEU A 115 -16.60 -3.63 -6.70
N ARG A 116 -17.27 -4.77 -6.49
CA ARG A 116 -18.26 -5.35 -7.41
C ARG A 116 -19.64 -4.77 -7.15
#